data_AF-A0A9E0AEK9-F1
#
_entry.id   AF-A0A9E0AEK9-F1
#
_cell.length_a   1.000
_cell.length_b   1.000
_cell.length_c   1.000
_cell.angle_alpha   90.00
_cell.angle_beta   90.00
_cell.angle_gamma   90.00
#
_symmetry.space_group_name_H-M   'P 1'
#
loop_
_entity.id
_entity.type
_entity.pdbx_description
1 polymer ?
#
loop_
_entity_poly.entity_id
_entity_poly.type
_entity_poly.pdbx_seq_one_letter_code
_entity_poly.pdbx_strand_id
1 'polypeptide(L)'
;MRRSLLFLLLFIALLPANAQENMELYTRIVESCYKFKFKTADSLINQFEKQSPGIDALLLRSNLQWWQIISGNDRPATREQYYQTLLEAEKLLLQEKKTDNDLHIYRAIFLYGYLARMDGLNSHYLKAFLRMRTCYKHLQKSFGHEDRFNYFYLSSGLYNYHMDNAGANYPVLIPYLYFYPEGDAKKGIQMLEKAAMLNNKILNTEATYFLMKIYIDEKKYIPSLTYSTKLVLTYPNNCLYLYYQFYALLQLNQVQDAKEILTKIIRISESNVELNGTQNTYFAQLAQKNIQEHLNRKK
;
A
#
# COMPACT_ATOMS: atom_id res chain seq x y z
N MET A 1 17.62 -10.87 -2.20
CA MET A 1 16.69 -9.80 -2.62
C MET A 1 17.47 -8.82 -3.47
N ARG A 2 17.29 -8.87 -4.80
CA ARG A 2 17.80 -7.85 -5.71
C ARG A 2 17.23 -6.51 -5.25
N ARG A 3 18.10 -5.60 -4.79
CA ARG A 3 17.79 -4.19 -4.54
C ARG A 3 17.51 -3.56 -5.92
N SER A 4 16.34 -3.81 -6.45
CA SER A 4 15.91 -3.28 -7.74
C SER A 4 14.87 -2.19 -7.47
N LEU A 5 15.34 -0.94 -7.38
CA LEU A 5 14.65 0.30 -7.80
C LEU A 5 13.14 0.47 -7.51
N LEU A 6 12.62 -0.20 -6.50
CA LEU A 6 11.25 -0.05 -6.02
C LEU A 6 11.26 0.94 -4.86
N PHE A 7 10.14 1.64 -4.69
CA PHE A 7 9.76 2.52 -3.58
C PHE A 7 9.87 4.03 -3.84
N LEU A 8 8.92 4.52 -4.62
CA LEU A 8 8.09 5.61 -4.10
C LEU A 8 6.62 5.19 -4.12
N LEU A 9 5.97 5.36 -2.97
CA LEU A 9 4.54 5.43 -2.77
C LEU A 9 3.80 4.12 -2.96
N LEU A 10 3.69 3.35 -1.89
CA LEU A 10 2.51 2.54 -1.66
C LEU A 10 1.53 3.41 -0.89
N PHE A 11 0.31 3.56 -1.38
CA PHE A 11 -0.75 4.22 -0.65
C PHE A 11 -2.02 3.51 -0.98
N ILE A 12 -2.81 3.12 0.01
CA ILE A 12 -4.21 2.85 -0.22
C ILE A 12 -4.97 3.71 0.78
N ALA A 13 -5.94 4.43 0.27
CA ALA A 13 -7.21 4.77 0.84
C ALA A 13 -7.87 5.51 -0.33
N LEU A 14 -9.06 5.11 -0.74
CA LEU A 14 -9.86 5.82 -1.72
C LEU A 14 -11.08 6.37 -0.99
N LEU A 15 -11.76 7.32 -1.60
CA LEU A 15 -13.03 7.84 -1.11
C LEU A 15 -14.01 7.85 -2.27
N PRO A 16 -15.25 7.38 -2.09
CA PRO A 16 -16.31 7.63 -3.03
C PRO A 16 -16.76 9.10 -2.96
N ALA A 17 -17.07 9.68 -4.12
CA ALA A 17 -17.55 11.08 -4.23
C ALA A 17 -18.97 11.34 -3.72
N ASN A 18 -19.80 10.32 -3.46
CA ASN A 18 -21.22 10.53 -3.14
C ASN A 18 -21.78 9.53 -2.14
N ALA A 19 -22.58 10.05 -1.20
CA ALA A 19 -23.48 9.39 -0.25
C ALA A 19 -22.88 8.44 0.80
N GLN A 20 -23.36 8.62 2.03
CA GLN A 20 -23.07 7.82 3.23
C GLN A 20 -23.33 6.31 3.03
N GLU A 21 -24.20 5.93 2.09
CA GLU A 21 -24.49 4.54 1.70
C GLU A 21 -23.35 3.90 0.87
N ASN A 22 -22.73 4.66 -0.05
CA ASN A 22 -21.56 4.19 -0.79
C ASN A 22 -20.33 4.08 0.12
N MET A 23 -20.24 4.88 1.19
CA MET A 23 -19.14 4.83 2.14
C MET A 23 -19.08 3.50 2.91
N GLU A 24 -20.22 2.90 3.25
CA GLU A 24 -20.27 1.60 3.92
C GLU A 24 -19.81 0.48 2.97
N LEU A 25 -20.37 0.42 1.76
CA LEU A 25 -19.98 -0.57 0.74
C LEU A 25 -18.49 -0.43 0.38
N TYR A 26 -18.04 0.80 0.19
CA TYR A 26 -16.64 1.15 -0.01
C TYR A 26 -15.75 0.61 1.12
N THR A 27 -16.15 0.84 2.39
CA THR A 27 -15.41 0.34 3.55
C THR A 27 -15.37 -1.18 3.58
N ARG A 28 -16.50 -1.84 3.30
CA ARG A 28 -16.58 -3.30 3.25
C ARG A 28 -15.68 -3.91 2.17
N ILE A 29 -15.55 -3.26 1.01
CA ILE A 29 -14.64 -3.68 -0.07
C ILE A 29 -13.20 -3.66 0.42
N VAL A 30 -12.76 -2.51 0.93
CA VAL A 30 -11.38 -2.32 1.37
C VAL A 30 -11.04 -3.22 2.56
N GLU A 31 -11.95 -3.35 3.51
CA GLU A 31 -11.79 -4.29 4.63
C GLU A 31 -11.74 -5.74 4.18
N SER A 32 -12.44 -6.11 3.10
CA SER A 32 -12.35 -7.47 2.55
C SER A 32 -10.95 -7.76 2.01
N CYS A 33 -10.29 -6.77 1.39
CA CYS A 33 -8.87 -6.86 1.03
C CYS A 33 -8.00 -7.10 2.29
N TYR A 34 -8.19 -6.31 3.35
CA TYR A 34 -7.43 -6.49 4.60
C TYR A 34 -7.70 -7.82 5.29
N LYS A 35 -8.89 -8.38 5.15
CA LYS A 35 -9.25 -9.70 5.69
C LYS A 35 -8.79 -10.85 4.81
N PHE A 36 -8.07 -10.58 3.70
CA PHE A 36 -7.66 -11.58 2.71
C PHE A 36 -8.87 -12.34 2.10
N LYS A 37 -9.99 -11.63 1.93
CA LYS A 37 -11.22 -12.13 1.30
C LYS A 37 -11.37 -11.57 -0.12
N PHE A 38 -10.49 -11.98 -1.03
CA PHE A 38 -10.39 -11.37 -2.36
C PHE A 38 -11.57 -11.69 -3.29
N LYS A 39 -12.16 -12.89 -3.21
CA LYS A 39 -13.38 -13.21 -3.98
C LYS A 39 -14.56 -12.36 -3.49
N THR A 40 -14.68 -12.20 -2.17
CA THR A 40 -15.67 -11.31 -1.56
C THR A 40 -15.46 -9.86 -2.00
N ALA A 41 -14.23 -9.35 -1.94
CA ALA A 41 -13.91 -8.00 -2.39
C ALA A 41 -14.28 -7.79 -3.86
N ASP A 42 -13.93 -8.73 -4.74
CA ASP A 42 -14.27 -8.65 -6.17
C ASP A 42 -15.79 -8.59 -6.41
N SER A 43 -16.56 -9.44 -5.72
CA SER A 43 -18.01 -9.44 -5.79
C SER A 43 -18.63 -8.11 -5.33
N LEU A 44 -18.11 -7.54 -4.24
CA LEU A 44 -18.56 -6.24 -3.74
C LEU A 44 -18.17 -5.08 -4.68
N ILE A 45 -17.00 -5.14 -5.33
CA ILE A 45 -16.63 -4.14 -6.36
C ILE A 45 -17.56 -4.24 -7.56
N ASN A 46 -17.93 -5.45 -8.00
CA ASN A 46 -18.91 -5.63 -9.07
C ASN A 46 -20.29 -5.05 -8.69
N GLN A 47 -20.68 -5.11 -7.42
CA GLN A 47 -21.88 -4.43 -6.93
C GLN A 47 -21.72 -2.90 -6.94
N PHE A 48 -20.61 -2.40 -6.41
CA PHE A 48 -20.31 -0.97 -6.36
C PHE A 48 -20.29 -0.35 -7.75
N GLU A 49 -19.65 -1.01 -8.72
CA GLU A 49 -19.55 -0.55 -10.10
C GLU A 49 -20.90 -0.43 -10.80
N LYS A 50 -21.86 -1.30 -10.48
CA LYS A 50 -23.24 -1.19 -10.98
C LYS A 50 -23.97 0.03 -10.41
N GLN A 51 -23.66 0.42 -9.17
CA GLN A 51 -24.32 1.52 -8.46
C GLN A 51 -23.66 2.88 -8.74
N SER A 52 -22.34 2.89 -8.88
CA SER A 52 -21.50 4.08 -9.03
C SER A 52 -20.34 3.79 -9.99
N PRO A 53 -20.63 3.65 -11.30
CA PRO A 53 -19.58 3.45 -12.30
C PRO A 53 -18.68 4.69 -12.38
N GLY A 54 -17.40 4.48 -12.69
CA GLY A 54 -16.44 5.56 -12.89
C GLY A 54 -15.14 5.34 -12.15
N ILE A 55 -14.43 6.44 -11.89
CA ILE A 55 -13.06 6.39 -11.39
C ILE A 55 -12.94 5.69 -10.03
N ASP A 56 -13.90 5.86 -9.11
CA ASP A 56 -13.83 5.23 -7.79
C ASP A 56 -13.91 3.70 -7.87
N ALA A 57 -14.76 3.17 -8.76
CA ALA A 57 -14.87 1.73 -8.98
C ALA A 57 -13.56 1.17 -9.56
N LEU A 58 -12.95 1.87 -10.52
CA LEU A 58 -11.66 1.48 -11.10
C LEU A 58 -10.53 1.56 -10.08
N LEU A 59 -10.52 2.58 -9.22
CA LEU A 59 -9.52 2.69 -8.17
C LEU A 59 -9.69 1.59 -7.11
N LEU A 60 -10.92 1.21 -6.74
CA LEU A 60 -11.21 0.05 -5.89
C LEU A 60 -10.77 -1.28 -6.54
N ARG A 61 -11.02 -1.44 -7.84
CA ARG A 61 -10.53 -2.59 -8.61
C ARG A 61 -9.01 -2.66 -8.59
N SER A 62 -8.36 -1.52 -8.83
CA SER A 62 -6.90 -1.39 -8.80
C SER A 62 -6.35 -1.73 -7.41
N ASN A 63 -7.05 -1.36 -6.34
CA ASN A 63 -6.69 -1.71 -4.97
C ASN A 63 -6.67 -3.22 -4.74
N LEU A 64 -7.74 -3.92 -5.12
CA LEU A 64 -7.83 -5.37 -5.00
C LEU A 64 -6.73 -6.06 -5.81
N GLN A 65 -6.54 -5.65 -7.06
CA GLN A 65 -5.50 -6.22 -7.94
C GLN A 65 -4.11 -6.03 -7.32
N TRP A 66 -3.83 -4.87 -6.74
CA TRP A 66 -2.57 -4.63 -6.05
C TRP A 66 -2.38 -5.57 -4.84
N TRP A 67 -3.42 -5.72 -4.01
CA TRP A 67 -3.40 -6.68 -2.90
C TRP A 67 -3.14 -8.11 -3.36
N GLN A 68 -3.73 -8.52 -4.49
CA GLN A 68 -3.48 -9.85 -5.08
C GLN A 68 -2.03 -10.01 -5.55
N ILE A 69 -1.44 -8.99 -6.16
CA ILE A 69 -0.05 -8.98 -6.64
C ILE A 69 0.90 -9.16 -5.44
N ILE A 70 0.79 -8.32 -4.40
CA ILE A 70 1.69 -8.38 -3.24
C ILE A 70 1.48 -9.59 -2.33
N SER A 71 0.42 -10.37 -2.58
CA SER A 71 0.12 -11.61 -1.85
C SER A 71 0.47 -12.87 -2.65
N GLY A 72 1.32 -12.78 -3.67
CA GLY A 72 1.85 -13.93 -4.41
C GLY A 72 1.23 -14.19 -5.78
N ASN A 73 0.24 -13.41 -6.24
CA ASN A 73 -0.27 -13.49 -7.62
C ASN A 73 0.48 -12.52 -8.56
N ASP A 74 1.79 -12.46 -8.42
CA ASP A 74 2.64 -11.52 -9.14
C ASP A 74 3.14 -12.12 -10.47
N ARG A 75 2.33 -12.00 -11.53
CA ARG A 75 2.57 -12.58 -12.86
C ARG A 75 2.44 -11.49 -13.94
N PRO A 76 3.07 -11.65 -15.12
CA PRO A 76 2.93 -10.68 -16.20
C PRO A 76 1.47 -10.33 -16.54
N ALA A 77 0.59 -11.34 -16.64
CA ALA A 77 -0.83 -11.13 -16.94
C ALA A 77 -1.58 -10.34 -15.85
N THR A 78 -1.27 -10.56 -14.57
CA THR A 78 -1.95 -9.87 -13.46
C THR A 78 -1.46 -8.43 -13.31
N ARG A 79 -0.15 -8.20 -13.54
CA ARG A 79 0.42 -6.86 -13.66
C ARG A 79 -0.18 -6.08 -14.83
N GLU A 80 -0.37 -6.73 -15.97
CA GLU A 80 -0.98 -6.11 -17.15
C GLU A 80 -2.43 -5.73 -16.91
N GLN A 81 -3.24 -6.62 -16.34
CA GLN A 81 -4.63 -6.32 -15.97
C GLN A 81 -4.72 -5.13 -15.00
N TYR A 82 -3.84 -5.09 -13.99
CA TYR A 82 -3.74 -3.97 -13.07
C TYR A 82 -3.39 -2.67 -13.80
N TYR A 83 -2.40 -2.71 -14.70
CA TYR A 83 -1.99 -1.54 -15.46
C TYR A 83 -3.10 -1.00 -16.38
N GLN A 84 -3.83 -1.87 -17.07
CA GLN A 84 -4.97 -1.47 -17.91
C GLN A 84 -6.08 -0.80 -17.09
N THR A 85 -6.38 -1.33 -15.90
CA THR A 85 -7.35 -0.73 -14.97
C THR A 85 -6.93 0.70 -14.58
N LEU A 86 -5.63 0.93 -14.34
CA LEU A 86 -5.10 2.27 -14.06
C LEU A 86 -5.16 3.21 -15.27
N LEU A 87 -4.89 2.73 -16.47
CA LEU A 87 -4.98 3.54 -17.70
C LEU A 87 -6.42 3.96 -17.98
N GLU A 88 -7.39 3.09 -17.72
CA GLU A 88 -8.81 3.43 -17.82
C GLU A 88 -9.21 4.49 -16.77
N ALA A 89 -8.75 4.33 -15.52
CA ALA A 89 -8.98 5.32 -14.48
C ALA A 89 -8.38 6.68 -14.85
N GLU A 90 -7.22 6.70 -15.51
CA GLU A 90 -6.59 7.93 -15.98
C GLU A 90 -7.42 8.61 -17.06
N LYS A 91 -7.91 7.84 -18.03
CA LYS A 91 -8.78 8.36 -19.07
C LYS A 91 -10.01 9.05 -18.47
N LEU A 92 -10.65 8.44 -17.46
CA LEU A 92 -11.78 9.05 -16.78
C LEU A 92 -11.39 10.30 -15.97
N LEU A 93 -10.28 10.25 -15.22
CA LEU A 93 -9.79 11.41 -14.46
C LEU A 93 -9.54 12.63 -15.36
N LEU A 94 -8.98 12.41 -16.56
CA LEU A 94 -8.69 13.48 -17.52
C LEU A 94 -9.94 14.07 -18.18
N GLN A 95 -11.05 13.33 -18.18
CA GLN A 95 -12.35 13.78 -18.69
C GLN A 95 -13.16 14.55 -17.65
N GLU A 96 -12.88 14.38 -16.35
CA GLU A 96 -13.48 15.20 -15.31
C GLU A 96 -13.14 16.68 -15.55
N LYS A 97 -14.13 17.57 -15.37
CA LYS A 97 -13.84 19.02 -15.34
C LYS A 97 -12.80 19.24 -14.26
N LYS A 98 -11.67 19.88 -14.62
CA LYS A 98 -10.60 20.21 -13.67
C LYS A 98 -11.20 21.00 -12.52
N THR A 99 -11.40 20.32 -11.41
CA THR A 99 -11.84 20.90 -10.15
C THR A 99 -10.66 20.77 -9.21
N ASP A 100 -10.20 21.88 -8.65
CA ASP A 100 -9.18 21.85 -7.59
C ASP A 100 -9.80 21.49 -6.23
N ASN A 101 -10.78 20.58 -6.23
CA ASN A 101 -11.33 20.02 -5.00
C ASN A 101 -10.42 18.91 -4.47
N ASP A 102 -10.45 18.70 -3.15
CA ASP A 102 -9.51 17.79 -2.50
C ASP A 102 -9.68 16.35 -2.97
N LEU A 103 -10.90 15.92 -3.29
CA LEU A 103 -11.16 14.56 -3.73
C LEU A 103 -10.52 14.26 -5.09
N HIS A 104 -10.62 15.20 -6.03
CA HIS A 104 -9.97 15.08 -7.34
C HIS A 104 -8.45 15.09 -7.20
N ILE A 105 -7.91 16.01 -6.38
CA ILE A 105 -6.47 16.05 -6.05
C ILE A 105 -6.03 14.72 -5.46
N TYR A 106 -6.80 14.19 -4.52
CA TYR A 106 -6.55 12.93 -3.85
C TYR A 106 -6.53 11.76 -4.84
N ARG A 107 -7.59 11.58 -5.64
CA ARG A 107 -7.63 10.54 -6.69
C ARG A 107 -6.43 10.63 -7.62
N ALA A 108 -6.05 11.83 -8.03
CA ALA A 108 -4.91 12.05 -8.91
C ALA A 108 -3.58 11.65 -8.26
N ILE A 109 -3.33 11.98 -6.99
CA ILE A 109 -2.12 11.56 -6.25
C ILE A 109 -2.00 10.03 -6.26
N PHE A 110 -3.08 9.33 -5.91
CA PHE A 110 -3.08 7.86 -5.86
C PHE A 110 -2.87 7.24 -7.22
N LEU A 111 -3.64 7.68 -8.21
CA LEU A 111 -3.60 7.14 -9.56
C LEU A 111 -2.23 7.33 -10.21
N TYR A 112 -1.68 8.54 -10.17
CA TYR A 112 -0.38 8.82 -10.77
C TYR A 112 0.77 8.16 -9.99
N GLY A 113 0.63 7.99 -8.66
CA GLY A 113 1.56 7.17 -7.87
C GLY A 113 1.55 5.70 -8.29
N TYR A 114 0.38 5.11 -8.50
CA TYR A 114 0.24 3.74 -9.00
C TYR A 114 0.79 3.55 -10.41
N LEU A 115 0.48 4.48 -11.33
CA LEU A 115 1.01 4.46 -12.69
C LEU A 115 2.54 4.57 -12.69
N ALA A 116 3.12 5.48 -11.88
CA ALA A 116 4.56 5.62 -11.75
C ALA A 116 5.21 4.31 -11.26
N ARG A 117 4.61 3.65 -10.26
CA ARG A 117 5.09 2.35 -9.75
C ARG A 117 5.08 1.29 -10.86
N MET A 118 3.99 1.20 -11.62
CA MET A 118 3.87 0.19 -12.68
C MET A 118 4.81 0.44 -13.84
N ASP A 119 4.97 1.69 -14.26
CA ASP A 119 5.95 2.07 -15.27
C ASP A 119 7.36 1.74 -14.80
N GLY A 120 7.69 1.95 -13.52
CA GLY A 120 8.97 1.57 -12.94
C GLY A 120 9.19 0.05 -12.90
N LEU A 121 8.18 -0.72 -12.47
CA LEU A 121 8.20 -2.18 -12.47
C LEU A 121 8.40 -2.78 -13.88
N ASN A 122 7.83 -2.13 -14.88
CA ASN A 122 7.96 -2.51 -16.29
C ASN A 122 9.21 -1.92 -16.97
N SER A 123 10.13 -1.31 -16.20
CA SER A 123 11.37 -0.67 -16.70
C SER A 123 11.14 0.50 -17.68
N HIS A 124 9.94 1.08 -17.72
CA HIS A 124 9.61 2.29 -18.48
C HIS A 124 9.97 3.55 -17.68
N TYR A 125 11.25 3.71 -17.32
CA TYR A 125 11.70 4.71 -16.35
C TYR A 125 11.36 6.16 -16.72
N LEU A 126 11.44 6.55 -18.00
CA LEU A 126 11.04 7.89 -18.43
C LEU A 126 9.55 8.14 -18.20
N LYS A 127 8.71 7.15 -18.53
CA LYS A 127 7.26 7.22 -18.30
C LYS A 127 6.96 7.29 -16.80
N ALA A 128 7.63 6.46 -15.99
CA ALA A 128 7.52 6.48 -14.54
C ALA A 128 7.87 7.86 -13.96
N PHE A 129 8.95 8.48 -14.44
CA PHE A 129 9.35 9.83 -14.03
C PHE A 129 8.30 10.88 -14.39
N LEU A 130 7.74 10.84 -15.62
CA LEU A 130 6.68 11.75 -16.03
C LEU A 130 5.41 11.59 -15.17
N ARG A 131 5.01 10.35 -14.86
CA ARG A 131 3.91 10.05 -13.94
C ARG A 131 4.16 10.59 -12.54
N MET A 132 5.38 10.40 -12.02
CA MET A 132 5.78 10.89 -10.71
C MET A 132 5.73 12.43 -10.64
N ARG A 133 6.18 13.13 -11.70
CA ARG A 133 6.04 14.59 -11.81
C ARG A 133 4.58 15.03 -11.78
N THR A 134 3.67 14.31 -12.44
CA THR A 134 2.24 14.62 -12.39
C THR A 134 1.65 14.36 -11.00
N CYS A 135 1.94 13.21 -10.39
CA CYS A 135 1.54 12.90 -9.00
C CYS A 135 1.95 14.03 -8.05
N TYR A 136 3.21 14.45 -8.16
CA TYR A 136 3.76 15.50 -7.33
C TYR A 136 3.04 16.85 -7.50
N LYS A 137 2.67 17.26 -8.72
CA LYS A 137 1.89 18.49 -8.93
C LYS A 137 0.56 18.49 -8.16
N HIS A 138 -0.09 17.33 -8.07
CA HIS A 138 -1.30 17.19 -7.26
C HIS A 138 -0.98 17.17 -5.77
N LEU A 139 0.09 16.50 -5.37
CA LEU A 139 0.54 16.47 -3.99
C LEU A 139 0.85 17.88 -3.44
N GLN A 140 1.50 18.74 -4.22
CA GLN A 140 1.74 20.13 -3.82
C GLN A 140 0.43 20.88 -3.50
N LYS A 141 -0.64 20.61 -4.26
CA LYS A 141 -1.96 21.21 -4.01
C LYS A 141 -2.63 20.68 -2.75
N SER A 142 -2.19 19.54 -2.22
CA SER A 142 -2.72 18.95 -0.99
C SER A 142 -2.06 19.48 0.29
N PHE A 143 -0.88 20.09 0.18
CA PHE A 143 -0.15 20.58 1.34
C PHE A 143 -0.89 21.71 2.05
N GLY A 144 -1.04 21.58 3.37
CA GLY A 144 -1.80 22.51 4.20
C GLY A 144 -3.30 22.22 4.24
N HIS A 145 -3.80 21.23 3.48
CA HIS A 145 -5.20 20.81 3.51
C HIS A 145 -5.44 19.60 4.43
N GLU A 146 -4.42 19.09 5.12
CA GLU A 146 -4.51 17.84 5.87
C GLU A 146 -5.58 17.86 6.96
N ASP A 147 -5.75 18.96 7.71
CA ASP A 147 -6.81 19.07 8.73
C ASP A 147 -8.21 19.20 8.15
N ARG A 148 -8.34 19.71 6.91
CA ARG A 148 -9.64 19.85 6.23
C ARG A 148 -10.03 18.55 5.51
N PHE A 149 -9.05 17.84 4.99
CA PHE A 149 -9.19 16.58 4.27
C PHE A 149 -8.16 15.57 4.78
N ASN A 150 -8.53 14.93 5.89
CA ASN A 150 -7.67 14.05 6.69
C ASN A 150 -6.89 12.98 5.92
N TYR A 151 -7.40 12.53 4.77
CA TYR A 151 -6.70 11.56 3.93
C TYR A 151 -5.36 12.06 3.40
N PHE A 152 -5.16 13.37 3.32
CA PHE A 152 -3.86 13.93 2.93
C PHE A 152 -2.76 13.71 3.96
N TYR A 153 -3.07 13.43 5.24
CA TYR A 153 -2.04 13.05 6.21
C TYR A 153 -1.23 11.84 5.75
N LEU A 154 -1.90 10.90 5.10
CA LEU A 154 -1.23 9.75 4.51
C LEU A 154 -0.33 10.20 3.35
N SER A 155 -0.88 10.87 2.33
CA SER A 155 -0.11 11.31 1.15
C SER A 155 1.09 12.21 1.47
N SER A 156 0.87 13.22 2.31
CA SER A 156 1.91 14.15 2.77
C SER A 156 2.94 13.43 3.65
N GLY A 157 2.51 12.48 4.48
CA GLY A 157 3.37 11.68 5.34
C GLY A 157 4.42 10.89 4.57
N LEU A 158 4.02 10.08 3.57
CA LEU A 158 5.03 9.33 2.80
C LEU A 158 5.85 10.22 1.88
N TYR A 159 5.31 11.35 1.40
CA TYR A 159 6.14 12.29 0.65
C TYR A 159 7.29 12.81 1.50
N ASN A 160 6.98 13.36 2.68
CA ASN A 160 7.98 13.94 3.57
C ASN A 160 9.02 12.88 3.96
N TYR A 161 8.59 11.65 4.26
CA TYR A 161 9.49 10.54 4.56
C TYR A 161 10.38 10.11 3.39
N HIS A 162 9.81 9.90 2.21
CA HIS A 162 10.60 9.39 1.09
C HIS A 162 11.45 10.46 0.42
N MET A 163 11.00 11.72 0.39
CA MET A 163 11.73 12.80 -0.25
C MET A 163 13.03 13.12 0.50
N ASP A 164 13.00 13.14 1.84
CA ASP A 164 14.20 13.33 2.67
C ASP A 164 15.26 12.24 2.41
N ASN A 165 14.81 11.01 2.19
CA ASN A 165 15.68 9.87 1.92
C ASN A 165 16.00 9.64 0.42
N ALA A 166 15.44 10.45 -0.49
CA ALA A 166 15.47 10.17 -1.92
C ALA A 166 16.90 10.24 -2.50
N GLY A 167 17.70 11.23 -2.09
CA GLY A 167 19.07 11.40 -2.60
C GLY A 167 19.99 10.24 -2.19
N ALA A 168 19.87 9.76 -0.95
CA ALA A 168 20.64 8.63 -0.44
C ALA A 168 20.24 7.30 -1.11
N ASN A 169 18.94 7.09 -1.33
CA ASN A 169 18.42 5.87 -1.93
C ASN A 169 18.60 5.83 -3.45
N TYR A 170 18.54 6.99 -4.11
CA TYR A 170 18.59 7.13 -5.57
C TYR A 170 19.46 8.33 -6.00
N PRO A 171 20.80 8.23 -5.90
CA PRO A 171 21.69 9.35 -6.22
C PRO A 171 21.50 9.93 -7.64
N VAL A 172 21.06 9.11 -8.59
CA VAL A 172 20.75 9.54 -9.97
C VAL A 172 19.63 10.60 -10.04
N LEU A 173 18.77 10.67 -9.02
CA LEU A 173 17.67 11.63 -8.96
C LEU A 173 18.09 12.98 -8.39
N ILE A 174 19.27 13.10 -7.75
CA ILE A 174 19.73 14.32 -7.06
C ILE A 174 19.55 15.61 -7.90
N PRO A 175 19.95 15.66 -9.19
CA PRO A 175 19.78 16.88 -9.99
C PRO A 175 18.31 17.31 -10.12
N TYR A 176 17.39 16.35 -10.08
CA TYR A 176 15.96 16.61 -10.18
C TYR A 176 15.36 17.00 -8.83
N LEU A 177 15.84 16.44 -7.72
CA LEU A 177 15.29 16.69 -6.37
C LEU A 177 15.31 18.17 -6.00
N TYR A 178 16.26 18.96 -6.51
CA TYR A 178 16.35 20.40 -6.28
C TYR A 178 15.09 21.20 -6.68
N PHE A 179 14.30 20.70 -7.63
CA PHE A 179 13.07 21.37 -8.08
C PHE A 179 11.82 21.03 -7.23
N TYR A 180 11.98 20.23 -6.19
CA TYR A 180 10.90 19.75 -5.31
C TYR A 180 11.15 20.24 -3.86
N PRO A 181 10.12 20.60 -3.08
CA PRO A 181 10.21 20.91 -1.67
C PRO A 181 10.91 19.78 -0.95
N GLU A 182 11.81 20.15 -0.07
CA GLU A 182 12.49 19.22 0.79
C GLU A 182 11.47 18.41 1.60
N GLY A 183 11.76 17.12 1.77
CA GLY A 183 11.06 16.29 2.72
C GLY A 183 11.65 16.48 4.11
N ASP A 184 10.87 16.14 5.12
CA ASP A 184 11.36 15.97 6.49
C ASP A 184 10.90 14.60 6.98
N ALA A 185 11.81 13.64 7.12
CA ALA A 185 11.40 12.28 7.48
C ALA A 185 10.72 12.20 8.84
N LYS A 186 11.12 13.02 9.81
CA LYS A 186 10.50 13.05 11.14
C LYS A 186 9.07 13.59 11.05
N LYS A 187 8.86 14.67 10.31
CA LYS A 187 7.52 15.21 10.04
C LYS A 187 6.66 14.21 9.29
N GLY A 188 7.24 13.49 8.32
CA GLY A 188 6.58 12.42 7.59
C GLY A 188 6.05 11.32 8.51
N ILE A 189 6.89 10.81 9.42
CA ILE A 189 6.47 9.84 10.44
C ILE A 189 5.36 10.40 11.33
N GLN A 190 5.48 11.63 11.82
CA GLN A 190 4.45 12.26 12.68
C GLN A 190 3.09 12.38 11.97
N MET A 191 3.09 12.72 10.68
CA MET A 191 1.85 12.77 9.87
C MET A 191 1.21 11.39 9.72
N LEU A 192 2.01 10.35 9.50
CA LEU A 192 1.52 8.97 9.43
C LEU A 192 1.00 8.49 10.79
N GLU A 193 1.69 8.83 11.89
CA GLU A 193 1.22 8.52 13.24
C GLU A 193 -0.12 9.19 13.54
N LYS A 194 -0.28 10.47 13.16
CA LYS A 194 -1.57 11.17 13.25
C LYS A 194 -2.64 10.45 12.44
N ALA A 195 -2.38 10.08 11.19
CA ALA A 195 -3.31 9.30 10.37
C ALA A 195 -3.67 7.94 11.01
N ALA A 196 -2.69 7.27 11.65
CA ALA A 196 -2.87 6.01 12.37
C ALA A 196 -3.64 6.13 13.70
N MET A 197 -4.00 7.35 14.12
CA MET A 197 -4.81 7.64 15.30
C MET A 197 -6.20 8.21 14.97
N LEU A 198 -6.43 8.63 13.72
CA LEU A 198 -7.73 9.17 13.31
C LEU A 198 -8.85 8.11 13.38
N ASN A 199 -10.07 8.58 13.68
CA ASN A 199 -11.30 7.77 13.67
C ASN A 199 -11.81 7.50 12.25
N ASN A 200 -10.93 7.00 11.38
CA ASN A 200 -11.23 6.55 10.04
C ASN A 200 -10.51 5.23 9.82
N LYS A 201 -11.26 4.13 9.80
CA LYS A 201 -10.68 2.77 9.87
C LYS A 201 -9.71 2.47 8.73
N ILE A 202 -10.01 2.95 7.53
CA ILE A 202 -9.19 2.72 6.34
C ILE A 202 -7.89 3.50 6.44
N LEU A 203 -7.99 4.82 6.64
CA LEU A 203 -6.83 5.69 6.80
C LEU A 203 -5.93 5.22 7.96
N ASN A 204 -6.55 4.81 9.07
CA ASN A 204 -5.86 4.28 10.24
C ASN A 204 -5.07 3.01 9.91
N THR A 205 -5.73 2.04 9.26
CA THR A 205 -5.12 0.76 8.87
C THR A 205 -3.95 0.98 7.93
N GLU A 206 -4.11 1.89 6.97
CA GLU A 206 -3.14 2.16 5.91
C GLU A 206 -1.92 2.89 6.45
N ALA A 207 -2.11 3.92 7.25
CA ALA A 207 -1.02 4.59 7.93
C ALA A 207 -0.27 3.63 8.88
N THR A 208 -1.00 2.76 9.60
CA THR A 208 -0.40 1.71 10.44
C THR A 208 0.44 0.73 9.60
N TYR A 209 -0.07 0.32 8.42
CA TYR A 209 0.64 -0.53 7.47
C TYR A 209 1.92 0.13 6.94
N PHE A 210 1.86 1.43 6.61
CA PHE A 210 3.04 2.15 6.14
C PHE A 210 4.09 2.37 7.21
N LEU A 211 3.69 2.72 8.44
CA LEU A 211 4.62 2.82 9.57
C LEU A 211 5.33 1.48 9.80
N MET A 212 4.58 0.37 9.83
CA MET A 212 5.15 -0.98 9.91
C MET A 212 6.21 -1.22 8.84
N LYS A 213 5.89 -0.95 7.56
CA LYS A 213 6.78 -1.14 6.41
C LYS A 213 8.02 -0.25 6.48
N ILE A 214 7.84 1.04 6.75
CA ILE A 214 8.93 2.01 6.89
C ILE A 214 9.93 1.52 7.94
N TYR A 215 9.45 1.12 9.11
CA TYR A 215 10.32 0.65 10.18
C TYR A 215 11.02 -0.69 9.85
N ILE A 216 10.42 -1.57 9.03
CA ILE A 216 11.15 -2.72 8.48
C ILE A 216 12.29 -2.27 7.58
N ASP A 217 12.02 -1.34 6.66
CA ASP A 217 12.99 -0.88 5.67
C ASP A 217 14.17 -0.15 6.36
N GLU A 218 13.91 0.57 7.46
CA GLU A 218 14.91 1.19 8.34
C GLU A 218 15.61 0.20 9.30
N LYS A 219 15.24 -1.09 9.29
CA LYS A 219 15.72 -2.10 10.24
C LYS A 219 15.43 -1.78 11.72
N LYS A 220 14.39 -0.99 11.98
CA LYS A 220 13.87 -0.70 13.33
C LYS A 220 12.76 -1.70 13.67
N TYR A 221 13.16 -2.89 14.12
CA TYR A 221 12.23 -4.01 14.25
C TYR A 221 11.23 -3.89 15.42
N ILE A 222 11.59 -3.23 16.53
CA ILE A 222 10.69 -3.02 17.68
C ILE A 222 9.46 -2.16 17.30
N PRO A 223 9.61 -0.96 16.72
CA PRO A 223 8.43 -0.18 16.31
C PRO A 223 7.64 -0.91 15.21
N SER A 224 8.32 -1.57 14.27
CA SER A 224 7.61 -2.38 13.26
C SER A 224 6.78 -3.52 13.87
N LEU A 225 7.31 -4.20 14.90
CA LEU A 225 6.58 -5.22 15.64
C LEU A 225 5.32 -4.65 16.32
N THR A 226 5.41 -3.42 16.83
CA THR A 226 4.27 -2.73 17.46
C THR A 226 3.15 -2.50 16.45
N TYR A 227 3.44 -1.91 15.29
CA TYR A 227 2.42 -1.65 14.26
C TYR A 227 1.89 -2.92 13.61
N SER A 228 2.74 -3.91 13.33
CA SER A 228 2.30 -5.21 12.80
C SER A 228 1.39 -5.96 13.79
N THR A 229 1.67 -5.89 15.09
CA THR A 229 0.79 -6.47 16.12
C THR A 229 -0.58 -5.80 16.13
N LYS A 230 -0.65 -4.46 16.03
CA LYS A 230 -1.94 -3.73 15.91
C LYS A 230 -2.74 -4.18 14.68
N LEU A 231 -2.07 -4.36 13.54
CA LEU A 231 -2.70 -4.84 12.31
C LEU A 231 -3.19 -6.29 12.43
N VAL A 232 -2.39 -7.18 13.03
CA VAL A 232 -2.77 -8.59 13.23
C VAL A 232 -3.91 -8.74 14.24
N LEU A 233 -3.97 -7.91 15.28
CA LEU A 233 -5.11 -7.90 16.20
C LEU A 233 -6.40 -7.50 15.48
N THR A 234 -6.33 -6.55 14.55
CA THR A 234 -7.50 -6.08 13.78
C THR A 234 -7.88 -7.05 12.65
N TYR A 235 -6.89 -7.63 11.97
CA TYR A 235 -7.04 -8.48 10.80
C TYR A 235 -6.21 -9.78 10.96
N PRO A 236 -6.65 -10.70 11.83
CA PRO A 236 -5.85 -11.85 12.26
C PRO A 236 -5.56 -12.89 11.17
N ASN A 237 -6.28 -12.83 10.05
CA ASN A 237 -6.13 -13.74 8.92
C ASN A 237 -5.33 -13.12 7.75
N ASN A 238 -4.84 -11.89 7.92
CA ASN A 238 -4.02 -11.24 6.90
C ASN A 238 -2.59 -11.82 6.94
N CYS A 239 -2.28 -12.73 6.01
CA CYS A 239 -0.96 -13.37 5.97
C CYS A 239 0.19 -12.38 5.69
N LEU A 240 -0.08 -11.23 5.06
CA LEU A 240 0.93 -10.20 4.86
C LEU A 240 1.28 -9.53 6.21
N TYR A 241 0.29 -9.17 7.03
CA TYR A 241 0.55 -8.57 8.36
C TYR A 241 1.22 -9.57 9.30
N LEU A 242 0.75 -10.83 9.29
CA LEU A 242 1.39 -11.92 10.03
C LEU A 242 2.85 -12.11 9.59
N TYR A 243 3.12 -12.07 8.28
CA TYR A 243 4.47 -12.22 7.77
C TYR A 243 5.41 -11.11 8.26
N TYR A 244 4.95 -9.85 8.28
CA TYR A 244 5.77 -8.75 8.80
C TYR A 244 5.97 -8.83 10.31
N GLN A 245 4.97 -9.27 11.07
CA GLN A 245 5.11 -9.56 12.50
C GLN A 245 6.15 -10.66 12.74
N PHE A 246 6.00 -11.79 12.03
CA PHE A 246 6.96 -12.90 12.01
C PHE A 246 8.38 -12.41 11.69
N TYR A 247 8.52 -11.62 10.63
CA TYR A 247 9.82 -11.16 10.18
C TYR A 247 10.49 -10.26 11.21
N ALA A 248 9.74 -9.32 11.82
CA ALA A 248 10.25 -8.47 12.90
C ALA A 248 10.72 -9.30 14.11
N LEU A 249 9.92 -10.26 14.58
CA LEU A 249 10.29 -11.19 15.66
C LEU A 249 11.58 -11.96 15.33
N LEU A 250 11.69 -12.46 14.10
CA LEU A 250 12.86 -13.19 13.64
C LEU A 250 14.12 -12.31 13.65
N GLN A 251 14.03 -11.05 13.23
CA GLN A 251 15.16 -10.12 13.26
C GLN A 251 15.53 -9.70 14.70
N LEU A 252 14.58 -9.72 15.63
CA LEU A 252 14.79 -9.51 17.07
C LEU A 252 15.32 -10.75 17.80
N ASN A 253 15.59 -11.85 17.07
CA ASN A 253 16.01 -13.14 17.64
C ASN A 253 14.96 -13.80 18.55
N GLN A 254 13.69 -13.39 18.48
CA GLN A 254 12.56 -14.00 19.16
C GLN A 254 12.04 -15.18 18.34
N VAL A 255 12.88 -16.22 18.22
CA VAL A 255 12.66 -17.34 17.29
C VAL A 255 11.42 -18.17 17.67
N GLN A 256 11.14 -18.33 18.96
CA GLN A 256 9.98 -19.12 19.40
C GLN A 256 8.67 -18.43 19.00
N ASP A 257 8.52 -17.15 19.32
CA ASP A 257 7.36 -16.34 18.92
C ASP A 257 7.20 -16.32 17.39
N ALA A 258 8.32 -16.18 16.66
CA ALA A 258 8.29 -16.25 15.19
C ALA A 258 7.77 -17.61 14.69
N LYS A 259 8.15 -18.74 15.31
CA LYS A 259 7.61 -20.07 14.93
C LYS A 259 6.11 -20.17 15.17
N GLU A 260 5.58 -19.55 16.23
CA GLU A 260 4.14 -19.53 16.49
C GLU A 260 3.37 -18.77 15.41
N ILE A 261 3.89 -17.61 14.99
CA ILE A 261 3.31 -16.85 13.87
C ILE A 261 3.40 -17.65 12.57
N LEU A 262 4.52 -18.34 12.31
CA LEU A 262 4.66 -19.21 11.14
C LEU A 262 3.60 -20.34 11.14
N THR A 263 3.38 -21.01 12.27
CA THR A 263 2.32 -22.03 12.40
C THR A 263 0.95 -21.45 12.08
N LYS A 264 0.67 -20.22 12.53
CA LYS A 264 -0.58 -19.53 12.19
C LYS A 264 -0.71 -19.24 10.69
N ILE A 265 0.36 -18.78 10.04
CA ILE A 265 0.39 -18.55 8.58
C ILE A 265 0.11 -19.86 7.83
N ILE A 266 0.73 -20.98 8.24
CA ILE A 266 0.51 -22.30 7.62
C ILE A 266 -0.95 -22.73 7.78
N ARG A 267 -1.54 -22.63 8.98
CA ARG A 267 -2.94 -22.98 9.22
C ARG A 267 -3.91 -22.15 8.35
N ILE A 268 -3.65 -20.86 8.16
CA ILE A 268 -4.46 -20.01 7.28
C ILE A 268 -4.30 -20.45 5.82
N SER A 269 -3.07 -20.78 5.38
CA SER A 269 -2.80 -21.21 4.00
C SER A 269 -3.58 -22.47 3.59
N GLU A 270 -3.86 -23.36 4.54
CA GLU A 270 -4.58 -24.62 4.30
C GLU A 270 -6.11 -24.44 4.27
N SER A 271 -6.61 -23.36 4.86
CA SER A 271 -8.04 -23.19 5.13
C SER A 271 -8.70 -22.05 4.36
N ASN A 272 -7.92 -21.13 3.79
CA ASN A 272 -8.48 -19.94 3.14
C ASN A 272 -8.97 -20.21 1.70
N VAL A 273 -10.29 -20.26 1.55
CA VAL A 273 -10.99 -20.48 0.27
C VAL A 273 -11.10 -19.23 -0.61
N GLU A 274 -10.73 -18.05 -0.10
CA GLU A 274 -10.82 -16.77 -0.80
C GLU A 274 -9.61 -16.47 -1.69
N LEU A 275 -8.53 -17.24 -1.54
CA LEU A 275 -7.29 -17.08 -2.28
C LEU A 275 -7.11 -18.23 -3.27
N ASN A 276 -6.27 -18.03 -4.29
CA ASN A 276 -5.82 -19.13 -5.15
C ASN A 276 -4.67 -19.92 -4.50
N GLY A 277 -4.34 -21.10 -5.04
CA GLY A 277 -3.32 -21.99 -4.45
C GLY A 277 -1.93 -21.37 -4.31
N THR A 278 -1.50 -20.54 -5.28
CA THR A 278 -0.23 -19.81 -5.20
C THR A 278 -0.26 -18.78 -4.08
N GLN A 279 -1.33 -18.01 -3.97
CA GLN A 279 -1.49 -16.99 -2.93
C GLN A 279 -1.56 -17.60 -1.52
N ASN A 280 -2.26 -18.74 -1.38
CA ASN A 280 -2.35 -19.46 -0.11
C ASN A 280 -0.97 -19.85 0.43
N THR A 281 -0.12 -20.42 -0.42
CA THR A 281 1.19 -20.94 0.02
C THR A 281 2.29 -19.89 0.05
N TYR A 282 2.11 -18.73 -0.61
CA TYR A 282 3.15 -17.71 -0.80
C TYR A 282 3.83 -17.26 0.52
N PHE A 283 3.05 -16.79 1.50
CA PHE A 283 3.63 -16.29 2.75
C PHE A 283 4.20 -17.40 3.63
N ALA A 284 3.62 -18.61 3.58
CA ALA A 284 4.14 -19.77 4.31
C ALA A 284 5.53 -20.15 3.77
N GLN A 285 5.68 -20.27 2.46
CA GLN A 285 6.96 -20.57 1.81
C GLN A 285 8.00 -19.47 2.07
N LEU A 286 7.60 -18.21 1.98
CA LEU A 286 8.49 -17.08 2.25
C LEU A 286 8.98 -17.06 3.70
N ALA A 287 8.08 -17.30 4.65
CA ALA A 287 8.43 -17.36 6.08
C ALA A 287 9.32 -18.57 6.40
N GLN A 288 9.00 -19.76 5.88
CA GLN A 288 9.82 -20.98 6.02
C GLN A 288 11.25 -20.77 5.50
N LYS A 289 11.38 -20.15 4.32
CA LYS A 289 12.69 -19.81 3.77
C LYS A 289 13.48 -18.88 4.70
N ASN A 290 12.86 -17.80 5.18
CA ASN A 290 13.52 -16.82 6.03
C ASN A 290 13.97 -17.40 7.38
N ILE A 291 13.14 -18.23 8.03
CA ILE A 291 13.54 -18.86 9.29
C ILE A 291 14.68 -19.85 9.09
N GLN A 292 14.67 -20.62 8.00
CA GLN A 292 15.76 -21.54 7.68
C GLN A 292 17.08 -20.80 7.45
N GLU A 293 17.04 -19.70 6.67
CA GLU A 293 18.21 -18.84 6.45
C GLU A 293 18.72 -18.23 7.77
N HIS A 294 17.84 -17.80 8.66
CA HIS A 294 18.22 -17.26 9.97
C HIS A 294 18.90 -18.30 10.86
N LEU A 295 18.36 -19.53 10.91
CA LEU A 295 18.93 -20.62 11.70
C LEU A 295 20.30 -21.06 11.15
N ASN A 296 20.46 -21.06 9.82
CA ASN A 296 21.74 -21.42 9.20
C ASN A 296 22.85 -20.41 9.46
N ARG A 297 22.54 -19.11 9.62
CA ARG A 297 23.55 -18.07 9.95
C ARG A 297 24.05 -18.14 11.40
N LYS A 298 23.37 -18.89 12.26
CA LYS A 298 23.69 -19.03 13.69
C LYS A 298 24.39 -20.36 14.02
N LYS A 299 24.53 -21.25 13.05
CA LYS A 299 25.36 -22.45 13.12
C LYS A 299 26.77 -22.10 12.66
#